data_AF-A0A9D4XJT4-F1
#
_entry.id   AF-A0A9D4XJT4-F1
#
_cell.length_a   1.000
_cell.length_b   1.000
_cell.length_c   1.000
_cell.angle_alpha   90.00
_cell.angle_beta   90.00
_cell.angle_gamma   90.00
#
_symmetry.space_group_name_H-M   'P 1'
#
loop_
_entity.id
_entity.type
_entity.pdbx_description
1 polymer ?
#
loop_
_entity_poly.entity_id
_entity_poly.type
_entity_poly.pdbx_seq_one_letter_code
_entity_poly.pdbx_strand_id
1 'polypeptide(L)'
;QHSLFQTLIKESHCYDFYQPNIEGASLNKGGPRVPWHDAHACVIGEAAWDVLTNFEQRWTKQCDASLLLPTSTLVNLMPRTNSNTSIESNWNVQVYRSIDHASVGEFCGNFTAEKSIHDAYVEAIRHAERFIYIENQYFIGGCQWWGKDKHCGCTNLIPIEIALKVVSKIKAKERFAVYIVIPMWPEGVPESEYVQDILHWTRETVTMMYRLIGEAIKESGEIGHPRDYLNFFCLANREHKGKGEYLPLDSPHPKTQYWHAQKNRRFMVNVHSKLMIVDDIYIILGSANMNQRSMDGKRDSEIAIGCFQSQDEVMKQKSLGDVHAYRMSLWYEHTNGFNELFLEPQSLECVKRMCSIGDQMWEIYSSEEIVDMEGVHLVTYPMRVTQEGYVRDLSNGVYFLDTNSLVKGKRSTLPPNLTT
;
A
#
# COMPACT_ATOMS: atom_id res chain seq x y z
N GLN A 1 -9.83 4.23 13.18
CA GLN A 1 -11.21 3.90 13.63
C GLN A 1 -11.89 2.97 12.65
N HIS A 2 -11.93 3.31 11.34
CA HIS A 2 -12.31 2.37 10.27
C HIS A 2 -13.57 1.54 10.55
N SER A 3 -14.63 2.20 11.00
CA SER A 3 -15.81 1.48 11.48
C SER A 3 -16.60 0.80 10.36
N LEU A 4 -17.06 -0.42 10.62
CA LEU A 4 -17.87 -1.22 9.71
C LEU A 4 -19.36 -0.90 9.80
N PHE A 5 -19.85 -0.67 11.02
CA PHE A 5 -21.29 -0.53 11.30
C PHE A 5 -21.65 0.70 12.14
N GLN A 6 -20.76 1.17 13.02
CA GLN A 6 -21.09 2.19 14.03
C GLN A 6 -21.25 3.60 13.45
N THR A 7 -20.80 3.83 12.22
CA THR A 7 -20.83 5.15 11.57
C THR A 7 -21.89 5.25 10.48
N LEU A 8 -22.64 4.19 10.19
CA LEU A 8 -23.59 4.12 9.07
C LEU A 8 -24.72 5.18 9.12
N ILE A 9 -25.07 5.65 10.32
CA ILE A 9 -26.09 6.70 10.54
C ILE A 9 -25.50 8.04 10.96
N LYS A 10 -24.18 8.16 11.06
CA LYS A 10 -23.53 9.45 11.25
C LYS A 10 -23.56 10.20 9.92
N GLU A 11 -23.64 11.53 9.98
CA GLU A 11 -23.70 12.40 8.79
C GLU A 11 -22.60 12.08 7.78
N SER A 12 -21.43 11.67 8.26
CA SER A 12 -20.29 11.28 7.43
C SER A 12 -20.55 10.12 6.46
N HIS A 13 -21.45 9.17 6.78
CA HIS A 13 -21.62 7.95 5.96
C HIS A 13 -23.08 7.61 5.63
N CYS A 14 -24.08 8.28 6.20
CA CYS A 14 -25.48 8.00 5.83
C CYS A 14 -25.79 8.37 4.37
N TYR A 15 -25.04 9.31 3.79
CA TYR A 15 -25.09 9.68 2.36
C TYR A 15 -23.88 9.19 1.56
N ASP A 16 -22.97 8.43 2.20
CA ASP A 16 -21.71 7.95 1.63
C ASP A 16 -21.45 6.49 2.03
N PHE A 17 -22.48 5.65 1.86
CA PHE A 17 -22.33 4.21 2.05
C PHE A 17 -21.58 3.61 0.86
N TYR A 18 -20.38 3.10 1.12
CA TYR A 18 -19.50 2.54 0.08
C TYR A 18 -19.21 1.06 0.33
N GLN A 19 -19.58 0.20 -0.62
CA GLN A 19 -19.32 -1.25 -0.57
C GLN A 19 -19.36 -1.89 -1.99
N PRO A 20 -18.27 -1.80 -2.77
CA PRO A 20 -18.20 -2.37 -4.12
C PRO A 20 -17.83 -3.86 -4.14
N ASN A 21 -17.38 -4.44 -3.01
CA ASN A 21 -16.94 -5.83 -2.96
C ASN A 21 -18.09 -6.83 -2.83
N ILE A 22 -19.31 -6.33 -2.58
CA ILE A 22 -20.50 -7.14 -2.34
C ILE A 22 -21.58 -6.69 -3.30
N GLU A 23 -22.04 -7.61 -4.15
CA GLU A 23 -23.10 -7.33 -5.12
C GLU A 23 -24.42 -6.96 -4.42
N GLY A 24 -25.03 -5.85 -4.86
CA GLY A 24 -26.30 -5.36 -4.32
C GLY A 24 -26.22 -4.83 -2.88
N ALA A 25 -25.02 -4.49 -2.40
CA ALA A 25 -24.81 -3.81 -1.13
C ALA A 25 -25.47 -2.43 -1.14
N SER A 26 -26.12 -2.08 -0.03
CA SER A 26 -26.80 -0.78 0.12
C SER A 26 -27.02 -0.49 1.60
N LEU A 27 -27.13 0.80 1.95
CA LEU A 27 -27.41 1.18 3.33
C LEU A 27 -28.69 0.53 3.88
N ASN A 28 -29.74 0.37 3.05
CA ASN A 28 -31.01 -0.26 3.45
C ASN A 28 -30.84 -1.72 3.93
N LYS A 29 -29.82 -2.42 3.43
CA LYS A 29 -29.46 -3.78 3.84
C LYS A 29 -28.38 -3.83 4.91
N GLY A 30 -27.88 -2.68 5.37
CA GLY A 30 -26.91 -2.53 6.45
C GLY A 30 -25.46 -2.72 6.05
N GLY A 31 -24.56 -2.71 7.03
CA GLY A 31 -23.13 -2.93 6.81
C GLY A 31 -22.75 -4.40 6.56
N PRO A 32 -21.45 -4.70 6.44
CA PRO A 32 -20.35 -3.75 6.65
C PRO A 32 -20.20 -2.79 5.47
N ARG A 33 -19.96 -1.49 5.74
CA ARG A 33 -19.32 -0.63 4.73
C ARG A 33 -17.87 -1.08 4.54
N VAL A 34 -17.18 -0.57 3.53
CA VAL A 34 -15.73 -0.74 3.38
C VAL A 34 -15.03 0.48 3.96
N PRO A 35 -14.32 0.38 5.09
CA PRO A 35 -13.46 1.46 5.54
C PRO A 35 -12.35 1.73 4.54
N TRP A 36 -11.90 2.98 4.46
CA TRP A 36 -10.93 3.45 3.48
C TRP A 36 -9.69 3.97 4.19
N HIS A 37 -8.61 3.19 4.11
CA HIS A 37 -7.28 3.57 4.62
C HIS A 37 -6.45 4.09 3.45
N ASP A 38 -5.98 5.33 3.55
CA ASP A 38 -5.25 6.00 2.48
C ASP A 38 -4.29 7.05 3.04
N ALA A 39 -3.36 7.51 2.21
CA ALA A 39 -2.39 8.53 2.54
C ALA A 39 -2.43 9.67 1.52
N HIS A 40 -2.23 10.90 2.00
CA HIS A 40 -2.19 12.08 1.14
C HIS A 40 -1.21 13.12 1.71
N ALA A 41 -0.74 14.02 0.86
CA ALA A 41 0.12 15.13 1.28
C ALA A 41 -0.40 16.46 0.73
N CYS A 42 -0.21 17.52 1.53
CA CYS A 42 -0.26 18.89 1.05
C CYS A 42 1.18 19.33 0.75
N VAL A 43 1.42 19.77 -0.49
CA VAL A 43 2.73 20.28 -0.92
C VAL A 43 2.70 21.80 -0.90
N ILE A 44 3.66 22.39 -0.20
CA ILE A 44 3.89 23.85 -0.14
C ILE A 44 5.31 24.18 -0.61
N GLY A 45 5.58 25.45 -0.89
CA GLY A 45 6.88 25.89 -1.38
C GLY A 45 7.08 25.62 -2.88
N GLU A 46 8.34 25.52 -3.31
CA GLU A 46 8.68 25.42 -4.75
C GLU A 46 8.09 24.18 -5.43
N ALA A 47 8.04 23.04 -4.74
CA ALA A 47 7.49 21.80 -5.29
C ALA A 47 5.99 21.89 -5.64
N ALA A 48 5.25 22.84 -5.05
CA ALA A 48 3.86 23.08 -5.43
C ALA A 48 3.73 23.60 -6.88
N TRP A 49 4.75 24.35 -7.35
CA TRP A 49 4.82 24.82 -8.73
C TRP A 49 5.07 23.67 -9.73
N ASP A 50 5.78 22.62 -9.33
CA ASP A 50 5.96 21.43 -10.16
C ASP A 50 4.65 20.66 -10.34
N VAL A 51 3.83 20.58 -9.28
CA VAL A 51 2.47 20.00 -9.36
C VAL A 51 1.56 20.84 -10.28
N LEU A 52 1.63 22.18 -10.18
CA LEU A 52 0.90 23.08 -11.09
C LEU A 52 1.38 22.91 -12.54
N THR A 53 2.69 22.85 -12.76
CA THR A 53 3.28 22.64 -14.09
C THR A 53 2.77 21.35 -14.72
N ASN A 54 2.67 20.27 -13.94
CA ASN A 54 2.07 19.02 -14.41
C ASN A 54 0.60 19.21 -14.86
N PHE A 55 -0.20 19.96 -14.10
CA PHE A 55 -1.59 20.28 -14.48
C PHE A 55 -1.65 21.08 -15.79
N GLU A 56 -0.87 22.17 -15.90
CA GLU A 56 -0.85 23.04 -17.07
C GLU A 56 -0.41 22.30 -18.34
N GLN A 57 0.60 21.43 -18.24
CA GLN A 57 1.06 20.59 -19.35
C GLN A 57 -0.04 19.67 -19.87
N ARG A 58 -0.77 19.02 -18.95
CA ARG A 58 -1.89 18.12 -19.32
C ARG A 58 -3.06 18.90 -19.89
N TRP A 59 -3.44 20.00 -19.24
CA TRP A 59 -4.53 20.84 -19.70
C TRP A 59 -4.25 21.39 -21.10
N THR A 60 -3.03 21.86 -21.37
CA THR A 60 -2.65 22.36 -22.69
C THR A 60 -2.76 21.29 -23.78
N LYS A 61 -2.48 20.03 -23.43
CA LYS A 61 -2.53 18.91 -24.38
C LYS A 61 -3.95 18.38 -24.61
N GLN A 62 -4.77 18.33 -23.55
CA GLN A 62 -6.04 17.60 -23.53
C GLN A 62 -7.28 18.50 -23.45
N CYS A 63 -7.12 19.79 -23.16
CA CYS A 63 -8.18 20.77 -22.96
C CYS A 63 -7.90 22.06 -23.75
N ASP A 64 -8.76 23.08 -23.58
CA ASP A 64 -8.56 24.41 -24.16
C ASP A 64 -7.55 25.23 -23.35
N ALA A 65 -6.32 25.35 -23.88
CA ALA A 65 -5.23 26.09 -23.27
C ALA A 65 -5.54 27.58 -23.02
N SER A 66 -6.49 28.18 -23.74
CA SER A 66 -6.85 29.60 -23.54
C SER A 66 -7.54 29.88 -22.20
N LEU A 67 -8.05 28.84 -21.54
CA LEU A 67 -8.69 28.91 -20.23
C LEU A 67 -7.69 28.82 -19.06
N LEU A 68 -6.41 28.56 -19.32
CA LEU A 68 -5.38 28.57 -18.29
C LEU A 68 -5.11 29.99 -17.82
N LEU A 69 -5.03 30.16 -16.50
CA LEU A 69 -4.55 31.39 -15.89
C LEU A 69 -3.04 31.51 -16.18
N PRO A 70 -2.57 32.56 -16.86
CA PRO A 70 -1.14 32.68 -17.12
C PRO A 70 -0.37 32.81 -15.81
N THR A 71 0.71 32.05 -15.64
CA THR A 71 1.56 32.10 -14.44
C THR A 71 2.06 33.52 -14.14
N SER A 72 2.25 34.34 -15.18
CA SER A 72 2.59 35.76 -15.07
C SER A 72 1.56 36.61 -14.31
N THR A 73 0.32 36.14 -14.19
CA THR A 73 -0.73 36.80 -13.38
C THR A 73 -0.63 36.45 -11.89
N LEU A 74 0.13 35.40 -11.54
CA LEU A 74 0.33 34.91 -10.18
C LEU A 74 1.57 35.52 -9.49
N VAL A 75 1.89 36.79 -9.80
CA VAL A 75 3.12 37.49 -9.33
C VAL A 75 3.27 37.45 -7.81
N ASN A 76 2.17 37.48 -7.06
CA ASN A 76 2.17 37.44 -5.60
C ASN A 76 2.50 36.06 -5.01
N LEU A 77 2.45 35.00 -5.83
CA LEU A 77 2.71 33.61 -5.43
C LEU A 77 4.07 33.11 -5.93
N MET A 78 4.74 33.85 -6.82
CA MET A 78 6.02 33.43 -7.38
C MET A 78 7.07 33.23 -6.26
N PRO A 79 7.90 32.17 -6.34
CA PRO A 79 8.95 31.93 -5.36
C PRO A 79 9.84 33.16 -5.23
N ARG A 80 9.84 33.79 -4.05
CA ARG A 80 10.74 34.90 -3.77
C ARG A 80 12.07 34.30 -3.34
N THR A 81 13.11 34.54 -4.12
CA THR A 81 14.49 34.10 -3.81
C THR A 81 15.08 34.74 -2.54
N ASN A 82 14.37 35.66 -1.88
CA ASN A 82 14.88 36.52 -0.81
C ASN A 82 13.89 36.68 0.37
N SER A 83 13.45 35.59 0.99
CA SER A 83 12.89 35.67 2.34
C SER A 83 13.74 34.88 3.32
N ASN A 84 14.59 35.61 4.06
CA ASN A 84 15.19 35.18 5.33
C ASN A 84 14.11 35.00 6.44
N THR A 85 12.94 34.47 6.10
CA THR A 85 11.89 34.13 7.06
C THR A 85 12.16 32.72 7.55
N SER A 86 12.77 32.67 8.72
CA SER A 86 13.33 31.54 9.43
C SER A 86 12.34 30.48 9.94
N ILE A 87 11.26 30.13 9.20
CA ILE A 87 10.29 29.09 9.63
C ILE A 87 9.73 28.24 8.45
N GLU A 88 10.33 28.24 7.26
CA GLU A 88 9.85 27.34 6.19
C GLU A 88 10.50 25.96 6.32
N SER A 89 9.65 24.94 6.40
CA SER A 89 9.99 23.57 6.79
C SER A 89 11.22 23.03 6.05
N ASN A 90 12.12 22.36 6.77
CA ASN A 90 13.40 21.81 6.28
C ASN A 90 13.27 20.64 5.30
N TRP A 91 12.19 20.56 4.54
CA TRP A 91 11.90 19.47 3.62
C TRP A 91 12.48 19.76 2.25
N ASN A 92 13.17 18.76 1.70
CA ASN A 92 13.48 18.70 0.28
C ASN A 92 12.43 17.79 -0.36
N VAL A 93 11.77 18.28 -1.39
CA VAL A 93 10.66 17.59 -2.05
C VAL A 93 10.95 17.54 -3.54
N GLN A 94 10.75 16.37 -4.15
CA GLN A 94 10.82 16.18 -5.59
C GLN A 94 9.52 15.55 -6.09
N VAL A 95 8.96 16.11 -7.16
CA VAL A 95 7.78 15.57 -7.84
C VAL A 95 8.23 14.55 -8.90
N TYR A 96 7.55 13.41 -8.94
CA TYR A 96 7.77 12.32 -9.89
C TYR A 96 6.47 11.98 -10.62
N ARG A 97 6.57 11.44 -11.84
CA ARG A 97 5.43 11.07 -12.67
C ARG A 97 5.62 9.76 -13.42
N SER A 98 4.50 9.14 -13.74
CA SER A 98 4.36 8.21 -14.86
C SER A 98 3.46 8.88 -15.89
N ILE A 99 3.99 9.32 -17.03
CA ILE A 99 3.19 10.08 -17.99
C ILE A 99 3.82 10.02 -19.39
N ASP A 100 3.00 10.10 -20.43
CA ASP A 100 3.46 9.95 -21.81
C ASP A 100 3.02 11.08 -22.75
N HIS A 101 3.44 10.98 -24.01
CA HIS A 101 3.22 11.97 -25.06
C HIS A 101 1.74 12.09 -25.48
N ALA A 102 0.88 11.14 -25.07
CA ALA A 102 -0.56 11.26 -25.27
C ALA A 102 -1.18 12.21 -24.23
N SER A 103 -0.56 12.32 -23.05
CA SER A 103 -1.05 13.10 -21.92
C SER A 103 -0.45 14.50 -21.82
N VAL A 104 0.80 14.71 -22.27
CA VAL A 104 1.48 16.01 -22.25
C VAL A 104 2.08 16.36 -23.62
N GLY A 105 2.60 17.58 -23.76
CA GLY A 105 3.34 18.03 -24.94
C GLY A 105 4.66 17.27 -25.16
N GLU A 106 5.52 17.78 -26.04
CA GLU A 106 6.82 17.15 -26.32
C GLU A 106 7.70 17.11 -25.05
N PHE A 107 8.26 15.94 -24.76
CA PHE A 107 9.31 15.82 -23.76
C PHE A 107 10.61 16.41 -24.30
N CYS A 108 11.49 16.83 -23.39
CA CYS A 108 12.85 17.18 -23.76
C CYS A 108 13.56 15.94 -24.37
N GLY A 109 13.93 15.99 -25.65
CA GLY A 109 14.60 14.89 -26.35
C GLY A 109 13.65 13.85 -26.97
N ASN A 110 14.17 12.67 -27.32
CA ASN A 110 13.41 11.61 -27.99
C ASN A 110 12.61 10.70 -27.02
N PHE A 111 12.32 11.17 -25.81
CA PHE A 111 11.57 10.38 -24.83
C PHE A 111 10.08 10.38 -25.19
N THR A 112 9.47 9.19 -25.13
CA THR A 112 8.03 9.02 -25.40
C THR A 112 7.19 8.92 -24.13
N ALA A 113 7.85 8.73 -22.98
CA ALA A 113 7.25 8.71 -21.66
C ALA A 113 8.28 8.99 -20.55
N GLU A 114 7.77 9.53 -19.46
CA GLU A 114 8.43 9.68 -18.17
C GLU A 114 7.96 8.54 -17.26
N LYS A 115 8.92 7.94 -16.55
CA LYS A 115 8.69 6.88 -15.55
C LYS A 115 9.48 7.16 -14.26
N SER A 116 9.61 8.44 -13.92
CA SER A 116 10.43 8.91 -12.81
C SER A 116 9.93 8.40 -11.45
N ILE A 117 8.64 8.03 -11.34
CA ILE A 117 8.12 7.31 -10.16
C ILE A 117 8.82 5.96 -10.00
N HIS A 118 8.85 5.14 -11.05
CA HIS A 118 9.48 3.82 -11.00
C HIS A 118 10.96 3.94 -10.63
N ASP A 119 11.66 4.88 -11.26
CA ASP A 119 13.08 5.14 -10.99
C ASP A 119 13.30 5.61 -9.53
N ALA A 120 12.44 6.48 -8.99
CA ALA A 120 12.52 6.96 -7.60
C ALA A 120 12.29 5.83 -6.58
N TYR A 121 11.31 4.96 -6.82
CA TYR A 121 11.09 3.78 -5.97
C TYR A 121 12.33 2.87 -5.96
N VAL A 122 12.87 2.54 -7.13
CA VAL A 122 14.07 1.69 -7.26
C VAL A 122 15.26 2.30 -6.53
N GLU A 123 15.49 3.60 -6.71
CA GLU A 123 16.61 4.28 -6.08
C GLU A 123 16.50 4.32 -4.56
N ALA A 124 15.31 4.61 -4.03
CA ALA A 124 15.03 4.60 -2.60
C ALA A 124 15.24 3.21 -1.99
N ILE A 125 14.79 2.14 -2.67
CA ILE A 125 15.02 0.75 -2.23
C ILE A 125 16.51 0.42 -2.21
N ARG A 126 17.27 0.83 -3.23
CA ARG A 126 18.71 0.59 -3.32
C ARG A 126 19.50 1.32 -2.23
N HIS A 127 19.04 2.49 -1.80
CA HIS A 127 19.65 3.24 -0.71
C HIS A 127 19.24 2.78 0.69
N ALA A 128 18.19 1.95 0.82
CA ALA A 128 17.72 1.48 2.11
C ALA A 128 18.81 0.69 2.87
N GLU A 129 19.00 1.04 4.15
CA GLU A 129 20.01 0.48 5.04
C GLU A 129 19.45 -0.34 6.20
N ARG A 130 18.30 0.07 6.75
CA ARG A 130 17.72 -0.49 7.99
C ARG A 130 16.38 -1.18 7.73
N PHE A 131 15.41 -0.49 7.12
CA PHE A 131 14.10 -1.06 6.84
C PHE A 131 13.33 -0.32 5.75
N ILE A 132 12.33 -1.01 5.22
CA ILE A 132 11.34 -0.44 4.30
C ILE A 132 9.93 -0.74 4.84
N TYR A 133 9.07 0.27 4.87
CA TYR A 133 7.64 0.13 5.17
C TYR A 133 6.81 0.58 3.96
N ILE A 134 5.91 -0.27 3.48
CA ILE A 134 5.10 -0.02 2.28
C ILE A 134 3.63 -0.19 2.64
N GLU A 135 2.80 0.73 2.18
CA GLU A 135 1.36 0.53 2.05
C GLU A 135 0.98 0.72 0.59
N ASN A 136 0.43 -0.30 -0.06
CA ASN A 136 0.06 -0.19 -1.46
C ASN A 136 -1.21 -0.99 -1.80
N GLN A 137 -2.07 -0.42 -2.64
CA GLN A 137 -3.28 -1.12 -3.11
C GLN A 137 -2.96 -2.35 -3.95
N TYR A 138 -1.85 -2.33 -4.69
CA TYR A 138 -1.37 -3.47 -5.49
C TYR A 138 0.09 -3.74 -5.21
N PHE A 139 0.50 -5.00 -5.32
CA PHE A 139 1.90 -5.39 -5.18
C PHE A 139 2.22 -6.53 -6.15
N ILE A 140 2.61 -6.15 -7.37
CA ILE A 140 2.82 -7.03 -8.52
C ILE A 140 4.02 -6.53 -9.33
N GLY A 141 4.96 -7.41 -9.64
CA GLY A 141 6.11 -7.03 -10.47
C GLY A 141 7.19 -8.10 -10.58
N GLY A 142 8.17 -7.83 -11.44
CA GLY A 142 9.31 -8.71 -11.65
C GLY A 142 8.96 -10.02 -12.36
N CYS A 143 8.03 -10.01 -13.33
CA CYS A 143 7.50 -11.24 -13.93
C CYS A 143 8.57 -12.18 -14.50
N GLN A 144 9.70 -11.64 -14.96
CA GLN A 144 10.83 -12.41 -15.48
C GLN A 144 11.37 -13.46 -14.49
N TRP A 145 11.13 -13.26 -13.18
CA TRP A 145 11.59 -14.11 -12.09
C TRP A 145 10.50 -15.01 -11.49
N TRP A 146 9.26 -14.90 -11.96
CA TRP A 146 8.14 -15.74 -11.51
C TRP A 146 8.30 -17.20 -11.95
N GLY A 147 7.59 -18.12 -11.30
CA GLY A 147 7.60 -19.52 -11.69
C GLY A 147 6.85 -19.76 -13.00
N LYS A 148 5.78 -18.99 -13.20
CA LYS A 148 4.89 -19.03 -14.38
C LYS A 148 4.76 -17.64 -15.00
N ASP A 149 4.18 -17.58 -16.20
CA ASP A 149 3.78 -16.31 -16.86
C ASP A 149 4.91 -15.27 -17.02
N LYS A 150 6.16 -15.72 -17.17
CA LYS A 150 7.36 -14.85 -17.18
C LYS A 150 7.38 -13.75 -18.24
N HIS A 151 6.57 -13.89 -19.29
CA HIS A 151 6.49 -12.99 -20.44
C HIS A 151 5.19 -12.18 -20.46
N CYS A 152 4.47 -12.07 -19.33
CA CYS A 152 3.21 -11.34 -19.26
C CYS A 152 3.34 -9.81 -19.39
N GLY A 153 4.57 -9.28 -19.38
CA GLY A 153 4.85 -7.86 -19.55
C GLY A 153 4.78 -7.03 -18.26
N CYS A 154 4.73 -7.66 -17.08
CA CYS A 154 4.82 -6.99 -15.78
C CYS A 154 6.29 -6.88 -15.34
N THR A 155 7.02 -5.98 -15.99
CA THR A 155 8.48 -5.82 -15.88
C THR A 155 8.95 -4.82 -14.83
N ASN A 156 8.04 -4.15 -14.12
CA ASN A 156 8.42 -3.21 -13.06
C ASN A 156 9.30 -3.90 -12.01
N LEU A 157 10.34 -3.19 -11.58
CA LEU A 157 11.44 -3.77 -10.80
C LEU A 157 11.22 -3.74 -9.28
N ILE A 158 10.14 -3.13 -8.79
CA ILE A 158 9.99 -2.84 -7.35
C ILE A 158 10.07 -4.10 -6.49
N PRO A 159 9.29 -5.17 -6.75
CA PRO A 159 9.36 -6.38 -5.92
C PRO A 159 10.71 -7.09 -5.98
N ILE A 160 11.36 -7.10 -7.15
CA ILE A 160 12.66 -7.77 -7.30
C ILE A 160 13.78 -6.98 -6.61
N GLU A 161 13.78 -5.65 -6.68
CA GLU A 161 14.76 -4.81 -5.98
C GLU A 161 14.63 -4.96 -4.45
N ILE A 162 13.40 -5.05 -3.93
CA ILE A 162 13.17 -5.33 -2.50
C ILE A 162 13.74 -6.69 -2.11
N ALA A 163 13.43 -7.74 -2.88
CA ALA A 163 13.93 -9.09 -2.60
C ALA A 163 15.47 -9.13 -2.66
N LEU A 164 16.08 -8.51 -3.67
CA LEU A 164 17.53 -8.46 -3.83
C LEU A 164 18.20 -7.62 -2.73
N LYS A 165 17.57 -6.53 -2.27
CA LYS A 165 18.05 -5.76 -1.12
C LYS A 165 18.08 -6.63 0.14
N VAL A 166 17.01 -7.35 0.45
CA VAL A 166 16.98 -8.30 1.57
C VAL A 166 18.06 -9.37 1.42
N VAL A 167 18.19 -9.98 0.23
CA VAL A 167 19.23 -10.97 -0.06
C VAL A 167 20.63 -10.40 0.15
N SER A 168 20.89 -9.16 -0.27
CA SER A 168 22.20 -8.51 -0.07
C SER A 168 22.51 -8.30 1.41
N LYS A 169 21.50 -7.92 2.22
CA LYS A 169 21.65 -7.69 3.66
C LYS A 169 21.89 -9.00 4.42
N ILE A 170 21.20 -10.07 4.03
CA ILE A 170 21.46 -11.44 4.53
C ILE A 170 22.91 -11.85 4.22
N LYS A 171 23.36 -11.69 2.98
CA LYS A 171 24.73 -12.05 2.58
C LYS A 171 25.80 -11.21 3.30
N ALA A 172 25.49 -9.96 3.59
CA ALA A 172 26.34 -9.05 4.37
C ALA A 172 26.24 -9.28 5.89
N LYS A 173 25.32 -10.12 6.37
CA LYS A 173 25.01 -10.31 7.80
C LYS A 173 24.58 -9.02 8.50
N GLU A 174 23.92 -8.15 7.75
CA GLU A 174 23.36 -6.90 8.24
C GLU A 174 21.87 -7.05 8.50
N ARG A 175 21.41 -6.50 9.62
CA ARG A 175 19.99 -6.56 9.97
C ARG A 175 19.18 -5.65 9.03
N PHE A 176 18.11 -6.20 8.45
CA PHE A 176 17.21 -5.47 7.59
C PHE A 176 15.79 -6.04 7.69
N ALA A 177 14.77 -5.21 7.55
CA ALA A 177 13.38 -5.65 7.59
C ALA A 177 12.51 -4.91 6.55
N VAL A 178 11.52 -5.61 6.02
CA VAL A 178 10.56 -5.08 5.07
C VAL A 178 9.15 -5.45 5.52
N TYR A 179 8.29 -4.45 5.57
CA TYR A 179 6.90 -4.55 5.99
C TYR A 179 6.03 -4.04 4.85
N ILE A 180 5.11 -4.87 4.37
CA ILE A 180 4.25 -4.54 3.23
C ILE A 180 2.80 -4.74 3.66
N VAL A 181 2.02 -3.68 3.59
CA VAL A 181 0.57 -3.69 3.86
C VAL A 181 -0.15 -3.55 2.52
N ILE A 182 -0.93 -4.56 2.17
CA ILE A 182 -1.78 -4.60 0.97
C ILE A 182 -3.24 -4.85 1.37
N PRO A 183 -4.25 -4.53 0.55
CA PRO A 183 -5.62 -4.89 0.88
C PRO A 183 -5.76 -6.42 0.92
N MET A 184 -6.74 -6.92 1.67
CA MET A 184 -6.97 -8.37 1.76
C MET A 184 -7.20 -8.97 0.36
N TRP A 185 -7.98 -8.27 -0.45
CA TRP A 185 -8.06 -8.42 -1.90
C TRP A 185 -8.26 -7.04 -2.56
N PRO A 186 -7.89 -6.87 -3.84
CA PRO A 186 -8.18 -5.65 -4.60
C PRO A 186 -9.66 -5.34 -4.65
N GLU A 187 -10.01 -4.06 -4.63
CA GLU A 187 -11.39 -3.60 -4.69
C GLU A 187 -12.20 -4.24 -5.83
N GLY A 188 -13.37 -4.76 -5.47
CA GLY A 188 -14.30 -5.41 -6.39
C GLY A 188 -14.83 -6.72 -5.83
N VAL A 189 -15.78 -7.33 -6.52
CA VAL A 189 -16.31 -8.64 -6.13
C VAL A 189 -15.17 -9.66 -6.14
N PRO A 190 -14.84 -10.31 -5.00
CA PRO A 190 -13.59 -11.05 -4.87
C PRO A 190 -13.56 -12.34 -5.72
N GLU A 191 -14.71 -12.89 -6.09
CA GLU A 191 -14.84 -14.01 -7.02
C GLU A 191 -14.75 -13.61 -8.51
N SER A 192 -14.73 -12.30 -8.82
CA SER A 192 -14.65 -11.83 -10.19
C SER A 192 -13.36 -12.28 -10.88
N GLU A 193 -13.43 -12.46 -12.20
CA GLU A 193 -12.27 -12.86 -13.01
C GLU A 193 -11.10 -11.87 -12.83
N TYR A 194 -11.40 -10.57 -12.76
CA TYR A 194 -10.41 -9.50 -12.56
C TYR A 194 -9.68 -9.61 -11.22
N VAL A 195 -10.43 -9.70 -10.11
CA VAL A 195 -9.82 -9.77 -8.77
C VAL A 195 -9.02 -11.06 -8.59
N GLN A 196 -9.54 -12.20 -9.07
CA GLN A 196 -8.84 -13.48 -9.02
C GLN A 196 -7.52 -13.47 -9.79
N ASP A 197 -7.48 -12.78 -10.94
CA ASP A 197 -6.29 -12.70 -11.75
C ASP A 197 -5.20 -11.83 -11.10
N ILE A 198 -5.59 -10.73 -10.48
CA ILE A 198 -4.68 -9.85 -9.73
C ILE A 198 -4.10 -10.56 -8.51
N LEU A 199 -4.93 -11.30 -7.76
CA LEU A 199 -4.47 -12.13 -6.65
C LEU A 199 -3.46 -13.19 -7.11
N HIS A 200 -3.65 -13.77 -8.31
CA HIS A 200 -2.69 -14.70 -8.91
C HIS A 200 -1.34 -14.02 -9.17
N TRP A 201 -1.34 -12.80 -9.73
CA TRP A 201 -0.11 -12.06 -9.96
C TRP A 201 0.61 -11.62 -8.68
N THR A 202 -0.14 -11.19 -7.67
CA THR A 202 0.39 -10.94 -6.33
C THR A 202 1.01 -12.22 -5.77
N ARG A 203 0.36 -13.38 -5.93
CA ARG A 203 0.89 -14.65 -5.46
C ARG A 203 2.20 -15.05 -6.14
N GLU A 204 2.31 -14.90 -7.46
CA GLU A 204 3.56 -15.19 -8.19
C GLU A 204 4.68 -14.24 -7.76
N THR A 205 4.37 -12.96 -7.55
CA THR A 205 5.31 -11.95 -7.05
C THR A 205 5.82 -12.32 -5.66
N VAL A 206 4.92 -12.57 -4.71
CA VAL A 206 5.28 -12.94 -3.33
C VAL A 206 6.07 -14.25 -3.29
N THR A 207 5.67 -15.23 -4.10
CA THR A 207 6.37 -16.53 -4.21
C THR A 207 7.79 -16.35 -4.71
N MET A 208 8.00 -15.49 -5.72
CA MET A 208 9.35 -15.15 -6.19
C MET A 208 10.19 -14.52 -5.07
N MET A 209 9.66 -13.53 -4.34
CA MET A 209 10.43 -12.85 -3.30
C MET A 209 10.87 -13.80 -2.19
N TYR A 210 9.93 -14.58 -1.64
CA TYR A 210 10.26 -15.51 -0.56
C TYR A 210 11.19 -16.63 -0.99
N ARG A 211 11.09 -17.10 -2.24
CA ARG A 211 12.04 -18.08 -2.78
C ARG A 211 13.47 -17.55 -2.77
N LEU A 212 13.70 -16.33 -3.29
CA LEU A 212 15.03 -15.72 -3.32
C LEU A 212 15.60 -15.50 -1.91
N ILE A 213 14.76 -15.08 -0.96
CA ILE A 213 15.15 -14.88 0.43
C ILE A 213 15.48 -16.22 1.11
N GLY A 214 14.64 -17.25 0.93
CA GLY A 214 14.87 -18.59 1.48
C GLY A 214 16.15 -19.22 0.94
N GLU A 215 16.42 -19.07 -0.36
CA GLU A 215 17.69 -19.47 -0.99
C GLU A 215 18.88 -18.76 -0.33
N ALA A 216 18.80 -17.44 -0.12
CA ALA A 216 19.88 -16.67 0.50
C ALA A 216 20.15 -17.03 1.98
N ILE A 217 19.11 -17.29 2.78
CA ILE A 217 19.26 -17.77 4.17
C ILE A 217 19.95 -19.14 4.17
N LYS A 218 19.53 -20.05 3.29
CA LYS A 218 20.14 -21.37 3.18
C LYS A 218 21.62 -21.28 2.76
N GLU A 219 21.95 -20.40 1.82
CA GLU A 219 23.32 -20.16 1.36
C GLU A 219 24.22 -19.51 2.41
N SER A 220 23.67 -18.64 3.28
CA SER A 220 24.45 -17.99 4.35
C SER A 220 24.84 -18.94 5.47
N GLY A 221 24.13 -20.08 5.60
CA GLY A 221 24.33 -21.06 6.67
C GLY A 221 23.78 -20.62 8.02
N GLU A 222 23.04 -19.51 8.08
CA GLU A 222 22.40 -19.02 9.30
C GLU A 222 21.03 -19.66 9.52
N ILE A 223 20.65 -19.83 10.80
CA ILE A 223 19.31 -20.25 11.16
C ILE A 223 18.43 -19.00 11.13
N GLY A 224 17.52 -18.93 10.16
CA GLY A 224 16.55 -17.86 10.05
C GLY A 224 15.29 -18.31 9.34
N HIS A 225 14.24 -17.50 9.42
CA HIS A 225 13.01 -17.66 8.68
C HIS A 225 12.83 -16.48 7.71
N PRO A 226 12.28 -16.66 6.49
CA PRO A 226 12.09 -15.53 5.57
C PRO A 226 11.23 -14.39 6.13
N ARG A 227 10.25 -14.70 7.01
CA ARG A 227 9.47 -13.70 7.79
C ARG A 227 10.29 -12.91 8.80
N ASP A 228 11.53 -13.29 9.11
CA ASP A 228 12.43 -12.44 9.90
C ASP A 228 12.87 -11.21 9.11
N TYR A 229 12.66 -11.18 7.79
CA TYR A 229 13.10 -10.10 6.90
C TYR A 229 11.98 -9.49 6.05
N LEU A 230 11.05 -10.28 5.52
CA LEU A 230 9.98 -9.81 4.63
C LEU A 230 8.61 -10.24 5.16
N ASN A 231 7.72 -9.28 5.38
CA ASN A 231 6.41 -9.53 5.95
C ASN A 231 5.30 -8.83 5.18
N PHE A 232 4.24 -9.59 4.88
CA PHE A 232 3.01 -9.08 4.28
C PHE A 232 1.88 -9.07 5.29
N PHE A 233 1.17 -7.96 5.33
CA PHE A 233 0.00 -7.73 6.16
C PHE A 233 -1.15 -7.20 5.31
N CYS A 234 -2.34 -7.26 5.86
CA CYS A 234 -3.51 -6.51 5.40
C CYS A 234 -4.18 -5.83 6.59
N LEU A 235 -5.17 -5.00 6.30
CA LEU A 235 -5.96 -4.36 7.33
C LEU A 235 -7.37 -4.95 7.36
N ALA A 236 -7.90 -5.17 8.56
CA ALA A 236 -9.24 -5.66 8.77
C ALA A 236 -9.86 -5.02 10.02
N ASN A 237 -11.17 -5.17 10.14
CA ASN A 237 -11.87 -4.81 11.36
C ASN A 237 -12.95 -5.87 11.66
N ARG A 238 -13.30 -5.97 12.94
CA ARG A 238 -14.38 -6.80 13.44
C ARG A 238 -14.97 -6.11 14.65
N GLU A 239 -16.28 -5.87 14.61
CA GLU A 239 -16.96 -5.05 15.61
C GLU A 239 -18.06 -5.83 16.30
N HIS A 240 -18.11 -5.80 17.63
CA HIS A 240 -19.32 -6.21 18.33
C HIS A 240 -20.50 -5.29 17.96
N LYS A 241 -21.72 -5.83 18.03
CA LYS A 241 -22.92 -5.03 17.82
C LYS A 241 -23.08 -4.03 18.97
N GLY A 242 -23.00 -2.75 18.66
CA GLY A 242 -23.11 -1.67 19.64
C GLY A 242 -24.55 -1.41 20.10
N LYS A 243 -24.72 -0.77 21.26
CA LYS A 243 -26.02 -0.23 21.69
C LYS A 243 -26.42 0.95 20.79
N GLY A 244 -27.63 0.92 20.25
CA GLY A 244 -28.13 1.98 19.35
C GLY A 244 -27.52 1.96 17.94
N GLU A 245 -26.86 0.86 17.57
CA GLU A 245 -26.39 0.65 16.19
C GLU A 245 -27.57 0.66 15.21
N TYR A 246 -27.32 1.16 14.00
CA TYR A 246 -28.31 1.20 12.92
C TYR A 246 -28.93 -0.18 12.66
N LEU A 247 -30.26 -0.19 12.56
CA LEU A 247 -31.03 -1.37 12.17
C LEU A 247 -31.43 -1.21 10.70
N PRO A 248 -30.95 -2.09 9.80
CA PRO A 248 -31.30 -2.01 8.39
C PRO A 248 -32.78 -2.34 8.16
N LEU A 249 -33.34 -1.79 7.08
CA LEU A 249 -34.73 -2.01 6.67
C LEU A 249 -34.93 -3.41 6.06
N ASP A 250 -33.91 -3.89 5.35
CA ASP A 250 -33.88 -5.16 4.65
C ASP A 250 -32.73 -6.04 5.15
N SER A 251 -32.79 -7.33 4.85
CA SER A 251 -31.69 -8.27 5.13
C SER A 251 -31.09 -8.83 3.84
N PRO A 252 -29.76 -9.02 3.78
CA PRO A 252 -29.13 -9.75 2.68
C PRO A 252 -29.61 -11.20 2.59
N HIS A 253 -29.49 -11.81 1.41
CA HIS A 253 -29.88 -13.21 1.23
C HIS A 253 -28.95 -14.17 1.99
N PRO A 254 -29.45 -15.16 2.77
CA PRO A 254 -28.63 -15.97 3.70
C PRO A 254 -27.46 -16.79 3.13
N LYS A 255 -27.38 -16.92 1.80
CA LYS A 255 -26.34 -17.69 1.08
C LYS A 255 -25.27 -16.80 0.43
N THR A 256 -25.33 -15.48 0.62
CA THR A 256 -24.40 -14.55 -0.03
C THR A 256 -23.26 -14.16 0.89
N GLN A 257 -22.13 -13.74 0.31
CA GLN A 257 -21.03 -13.10 1.04
C GLN A 257 -21.53 -11.97 1.94
N TYR A 258 -22.50 -11.18 1.46
CA TYR A 258 -23.08 -10.09 2.22
C TYR A 258 -23.64 -10.56 3.56
N TRP A 259 -24.46 -11.60 3.54
CA TRP A 259 -25.03 -12.15 4.77
C TRP A 259 -23.94 -12.65 5.70
N HIS A 260 -22.93 -13.37 5.17
CA HIS A 260 -21.85 -13.91 5.98
C HIS A 260 -21.01 -12.80 6.64
N ALA A 261 -20.58 -11.79 5.88
CA ALA A 261 -19.82 -10.65 6.41
C ALA A 261 -20.62 -9.85 7.44
N GLN A 262 -21.91 -9.61 7.19
CA GLN A 262 -22.80 -8.93 8.13
C GLN A 262 -23.02 -9.73 9.42
N LYS A 263 -23.29 -11.04 9.30
CA LYS A 263 -23.52 -11.93 10.44
C LYS A 263 -22.27 -12.12 11.28
N ASN A 264 -21.12 -12.31 10.63
CA ASN A 264 -19.83 -12.56 11.29
C ASN A 264 -19.12 -11.27 11.73
N ARG A 265 -19.71 -10.11 11.38
CA ARG A 265 -19.36 -8.78 11.89
C ARG A 265 -17.96 -8.31 11.51
N ARG A 266 -17.45 -8.78 10.38
CA ARG A 266 -16.06 -8.56 9.97
C ARG A 266 -15.96 -8.17 8.51
N PHE A 267 -14.97 -7.35 8.19
CA PHE A 267 -14.59 -7.03 6.81
C PHE A 267 -13.17 -6.48 6.75
N MET A 268 -12.57 -6.44 5.56
CA MET A 268 -11.30 -5.75 5.37
C MET A 268 -11.45 -4.23 5.54
N VAL A 269 -10.38 -3.59 5.97
CA VAL A 269 -10.17 -2.15 5.78
C VAL A 269 -9.42 -2.01 4.47
N ASN A 270 -10.00 -1.32 3.49
CA ASN A 270 -9.39 -1.21 2.17
C ASN A 270 -8.13 -0.36 2.25
N VAL A 271 -6.99 -0.94 1.89
CA VAL A 271 -5.71 -0.23 1.78
C VAL A 271 -5.65 0.35 0.38
N HIS A 272 -5.94 1.64 0.29
CA HIS A 272 -5.85 2.42 -0.95
C HIS A 272 -4.59 3.28 -1.01
N SER A 273 -3.80 3.35 0.08
CA SER A 273 -2.50 4.03 0.12
C SER A 273 -1.60 3.64 -1.07
N LYS A 274 -0.73 4.57 -1.48
CA LYS A 274 0.45 4.30 -2.32
C LYS A 274 1.66 5.01 -1.73
N LEU A 275 2.24 4.38 -0.71
CA LEU A 275 3.22 4.95 0.20
C LEU A 275 4.39 3.99 0.39
N MET A 276 5.61 4.52 0.44
CA MET A 276 6.78 3.82 0.96
C MET A 276 7.64 4.74 1.84
N ILE A 277 8.01 4.24 3.02
CA ILE A 277 8.93 4.88 3.96
C ILE A 277 10.21 4.06 4.00
N VAL A 278 11.35 4.74 3.91
CA VAL A 278 12.68 4.15 3.96
C VAL A 278 13.44 4.74 5.14
N ASP A 279 13.90 3.86 6.04
CA ASP A 279 14.78 4.16 7.17
C ASP A 279 14.32 5.28 8.12
N ASP A 280 13.02 5.61 8.13
CA ASP A 280 12.45 6.76 8.83
C ASP A 280 13.00 8.14 8.38
N ILE A 281 13.68 8.19 7.22
CA ILE A 281 14.32 9.42 6.69
C ILE A 281 13.69 9.91 5.39
N TYR A 282 13.19 9.00 4.56
CA TYR A 282 12.64 9.30 3.25
C TYR A 282 11.26 8.68 3.11
N ILE A 283 10.34 9.43 2.50
CA ILE A 283 8.99 8.99 2.20
C ILE A 283 8.67 9.32 0.74
N ILE A 284 8.09 8.36 0.04
CA ILE A 284 7.46 8.57 -1.26
C ILE A 284 5.97 8.23 -1.14
N LEU A 285 5.10 9.14 -1.58
CA LEU A 285 3.66 8.90 -1.64
C LEU A 285 3.03 9.59 -2.85
N GLY A 286 1.94 9.02 -3.36
CA GLY A 286 1.27 9.54 -4.55
C GLY A 286 0.09 8.70 -4.98
N SER A 287 -0.16 8.66 -6.28
CA SER A 287 -1.24 7.86 -6.90
C SER A 287 -0.78 6.50 -7.41
N ALA A 288 0.53 6.31 -7.63
CA ALA A 288 1.07 5.15 -8.34
C ALA A 288 1.09 3.86 -7.51
N ASN A 289 0.34 2.86 -7.97
CA ASN A 289 0.34 1.52 -7.40
C ASN A 289 1.63 0.75 -7.74
N MET A 290 2.03 -0.22 -6.92
CA MET A 290 3.15 -1.12 -7.26
C MET A 290 2.66 -2.23 -8.20
N ASN A 291 2.31 -1.84 -9.42
CA ASN A 291 1.94 -2.71 -10.53
C ASN A 291 2.49 -2.12 -11.85
N GLN A 292 2.38 -2.85 -12.95
CA GLN A 292 2.84 -2.36 -14.24
C GLN A 292 2.01 -1.18 -14.73
N ARG A 293 0.69 -1.19 -14.53
CA ARG A 293 -0.21 -0.07 -14.89
C ARG A 293 0.30 1.29 -14.44
N SER A 294 0.74 1.42 -13.19
CA SER A 294 1.23 2.69 -12.64
C SER A 294 2.74 2.91 -12.87
N MET A 295 3.55 1.85 -12.97
CA MET A 295 5.03 1.96 -13.05
C MET A 295 5.59 2.03 -14.47
N ASP A 296 4.77 1.82 -15.50
CA ASP A 296 5.23 1.73 -16.90
C ASP A 296 5.56 3.08 -17.55
N GLY A 297 4.87 4.15 -17.13
CA GLY A 297 4.95 5.47 -17.76
C GLY A 297 4.07 5.65 -19.01
N LYS A 298 3.69 4.56 -19.71
CA LYS A 298 2.85 4.59 -20.92
C LYS A 298 1.47 3.95 -20.76
N ARG A 299 1.10 3.62 -19.52
CA ARG A 299 -0.21 3.03 -19.18
C ARG A 299 -1.07 4.10 -18.51
N ASP A 300 -1.20 4.07 -17.19
CA ASP A 300 -1.95 5.10 -16.47
C ASP A 300 -1.03 6.28 -16.15
N SER A 301 -1.58 7.49 -16.20
CA SER A 301 -0.85 8.69 -15.80
C SER A 301 -0.87 8.85 -14.28
N GLU A 302 0.29 8.95 -13.64
CA GLU A 302 0.44 9.00 -12.19
C GLU A 302 1.31 10.17 -11.74
N ILE A 303 1.14 10.60 -10.48
CA ILE A 303 2.00 11.59 -9.83
C ILE A 303 2.36 11.11 -8.41
N ALA A 304 3.57 11.40 -7.98
CA ALA A 304 4.03 11.17 -6.62
C ALA A 304 4.99 12.27 -6.18
N ILE A 305 5.18 12.39 -4.87
CA ILE A 305 6.26 13.17 -4.29
C ILE A 305 7.18 12.23 -3.51
N GLY A 306 8.48 12.49 -3.58
CA GLY A 306 9.43 11.96 -2.62
C GLY A 306 10.06 13.08 -1.81
N CYS A 307 10.19 12.88 -0.51
CA CYS A 307 10.68 13.92 0.36
C CYS A 307 11.44 13.40 1.58
N PHE A 308 12.35 14.24 2.06
CA PHE A 308 13.15 14.02 3.27
C PHE A 308 13.45 15.36 3.94
N GLN A 309 13.78 15.32 5.22
CA GLN A 309 14.13 16.52 5.99
C GLN A 309 15.64 16.70 6.07
N SER A 310 16.14 17.87 5.66
CA SER A 310 17.49 18.32 5.97
C SER A 310 17.60 18.54 7.48
N GLN A 311 18.35 17.69 8.17
CA GLN A 311 18.60 17.82 9.60
C GLN A 311 20.04 18.26 9.85
N ASP A 312 20.21 19.44 10.44
CA ASP A 312 21.48 19.83 11.06
C ASP A 312 21.77 18.92 12.28
N GLU A 313 23.04 18.81 12.66
CA GLU A 313 23.52 17.97 13.77
C GLU A 313 22.73 18.17 15.08
N VAL A 314 22.26 19.40 15.35
CA VAL A 314 21.46 19.73 16.54
C VAL A 314 20.03 19.18 16.46
N MET A 315 19.45 19.08 15.26
CA MET A 315 18.11 18.54 15.04
C MET A 315 18.10 17.01 15.15
N LYS A 316 19.15 16.35 14.65
CA LYS A 316 19.35 14.89 14.79
C LYS A 316 19.36 14.43 16.25
N GLN A 317 19.80 15.28 17.17
CA GLN A 317 19.82 14.98 18.60
C GLN A 317 18.46 15.21 19.31
N LYS A 318 17.53 15.96 18.70
CA LYS A 318 16.28 16.41 19.34
C LYS A 318 15.04 15.68 18.84
N SER A 319 15.03 15.19 17.61
CA SER A 319 13.86 14.52 17.01
C SER A 319 14.31 13.50 15.97
N LEU A 320 13.58 12.40 15.87
CA LEU A 320 13.75 11.40 14.81
C LEU A 320 13.12 11.86 13.47
N GLY A 321 12.48 13.03 13.44
CA GLY A 321 11.88 13.62 12.23
C GLY A 321 10.39 13.32 12.07
N ASP A 322 9.76 14.05 11.16
CA ASP A 322 8.33 13.96 10.85
C ASP A 322 8.00 12.67 10.08
N VAL A 323 8.94 12.14 9.28
CA VAL A 323 8.78 10.83 8.61
C VAL A 323 8.66 9.71 9.65
N HIS A 324 9.56 9.71 10.66
CA HIS A 324 9.46 8.80 11.81
C HIS A 324 8.13 8.97 12.56
N ALA A 325 7.75 10.21 12.87
CA ALA A 325 6.51 10.50 13.59
C ALA A 325 5.28 10.01 12.81
N TYR A 326 5.25 10.22 11.50
CA TYR A 326 4.17 9.74 10.62
C TYR A 326 4.11 8.22 10.59
N ARG A 327 5.27 7.55 10.44
CA ARG A 327 5.33 6.08 10.51
C ARG A 327 4.82 5.56 11.86
N MET A 328 5.25 6.16 12.98
CA MET A 328 4.79 5.83 14.33
C MET A 328 3.27 5.99 14.45
N SER A 329 2.70 7.05 13.87
CA SER A 329 1.24 7.28 13.85
C SER A 329 0.51 6.20 13.05
N LEU A 330 1.02 5.81 11.87
CA LEU A 330 0.43 4.73 11.07
C LEU A 330 0.47 3.40 11.83
N TRP A 331 1.59 3.06 12.46
CA TRP A 331 1.65 1.82 13.25
C TRP A 331 0.76 1.91 14.49
N TYR A 332 0.66 3.06 15.14
CA TYR A 332 -0.29 3.24 16.24
C TYR A 332 -1.73 2.98 15.77
N GLU A 333 -2.12 3.50 14.61
CA GLU A 333 -3.43 3.23 14.01
C GLU A 333 -3.63 1.74 13.74
N HIS A 334 -2.64 1.07 13.15
CA HIS A 334 -2.75 -0.33 12.77
C HIS A 334 -2.70 -1.29 13.95
N THR A 335 -1.95 -0.95 15.00
CA THR A 335 -1.72 -1.84 16.16
C THR A 335 -2.47 -1.41 17.42
N ASN A 336 -3.23 -0.31 17.36
CA ASN A 336 -3.88 0.36 18.50
C ASN A 336 -2.99 0.48 19.74
N GLY A 337 -1.74 0.92 19.56
CA GLY A 337 -0.83 1.03 20.70
C GLY A 337 0.59 1.41 20.34
N PHE A 338 1.26 2.04 21.30
CA PHE A 338 2.69 2.27 21.26
C PHE A 338 3.45 1.04 21.76
N ASN A 339 4.60 0.77 21.15
CA ASN A 339 5.55 -0.23 21.64
C ASN A 339 6.96 0.31 21.42
N GLU A 340 7.83 0.23 22.43
CA GLU A 340 9.21 0.72 22.33
C GLU A 340 10.01 0.02 21.22
N LEU A 341 9.68 -1.26 20.92
CA LEU A 341 10.32 -2.00 19.82
C LEU A 341 10.09 -1.35 18.46
N PHE A 342 9.02 -0.56 18.30
CA PHE A 342 8.69 0.12 17.04
C PHE A 342 9.64 1.29 16.74
N LEU A 343 10.48 1.69 17.70
CA LEU A 343 11.56 2.67 17.47
C LEU A 343 12.72 2.08 16.66
N GLU A 344 12.84 0.75 16.61
CA GLU A 344 13.85 0.05 15.83
C GLU A 344 13.21 -0.97 14.86
N PRO A 345 12.56 -0.50 13.77
CA PRO A 345 11.83 -1.37 12.84
C PRO A 345 12.70 -2.46 12.21
N GLN A 346 14.01 -2.25 12.10
CA GLN A 346 14.92 -3.26 11.58
C GLN A 346 15.12 -4.43 12.54
N SER A 347 14.96 -4.24 13.86
CA SER A 347 15.28 -5.27 14.87
C SER A 347 14.47 -6.56 14.70
N LEU A 348 15.00 -7.69 15.14
CA LEU A 348 14.29 -8.96 15.07
C LEU A 348 13.10 -8.99 16.03
N GLU A 349 13.26 -8.33 17.17
CA GLU A 349 12.27 -8.16 18.22
C GLU A 349 11.06 -7.38 17.70
N CYS A 350 11.29 -6.27 16.98
CA CYS A 350 10.23 -5.51 16.33
C CYS A 350 9.48 -6.36 15.29
N VAL A 351 10.21 -7.05 14.40
CA VAL A 351 9.60 -7.92 13.38
C VAL A 351 8.73 -9.00 14.02
N LYS A 352 9.25 -9.69 15.04
CA LYS A 352 8.50 -10.72 15.78
C LYS A 352 7.29 -10.15 16.48
N ARG A 353 7.39 -8.95 17.08
CA ARG A 353 6.25 -8.28 17.72
C ARG A 353 5.17 -7.94 16.70
N MET A 354 5.55 -7.39 15.55
CA MET A 354 4.61 -7.05 14.48
C MET A 354 3.91 -8.28 13.91
N CYS A 355 4.67 -9.35 13.65
CA CYS A 355 4.12 -10.65 13.24
C CYS A 355 3.17 -11.21 14.29
N SER A 356 3.55 -11.19 15.57
CA SER A 356 2.71 -11.69 16.66
C SER A 356 1.38 -10.93 16.76
N ILE A 357 1.37 -9.61 16.56
CA ILE A 357 0.12 -8.83 16.54
C ILE A 357 -0.73 -9.28 15.35
N GLY A 358 -0.15 -9.33 14.15
CA GLY A 358 -0.87 -9.74 12.94
C GLY A 358 -1.42 -11.17 13.00
N ASP A 359 -0.66 -12.12 13.55
CA ASP A 359 -1.06 -13.52 13.70
C ASP A 359 -2.19 -13.66 14.75
N GLN A 360 -2.08 -12.96 15.90
CA GLN A 360 -3.15 -12.92 16.92
C GLN A 360 -4.44 -12.31 16.38
N MET A 361 -4.34 -11.22 15.62
CA MET A 361 -5.49 -10.58 15.01
C MET A 361 -6.12 -11.43 13.91
N TRP A 362 -5.33 -12.24 13.20
CA TRP A 362 -5.89 -13.22 12.27
C TRP A 362 -6.70 -14.31 13.01
N GLU A 363 -6.24 -14.78 14.17
CA GLU A 363 -7.00 -15.73 14.99
C GLU A 363 -8.34 -15.13 15.46
N ILE A 364 -8.33 -13.88 15.95
CA ILE A 364 -9.55 -13.16 16.34
C ILE A 364 -10.46 -12.94 15.13
N TYR A 365 -9.92 -12.48 14.00
CA TYR A 365 -10.67 -12.20 12.78
C TYR A 365 -11.31 -13.47 12.22
N SER A 366 -10.62 -14.61 12.29
CA SER A 366 -11.07 -15.89 11.73
C SER A 366 -11.96 -16.72 12.66
N SER A 367 -11.97 -16.44 13.96
CA SER A 367 -12.77 -17.15 14.97
C SER A 367 -14.27 -17.24 14.64
N GLU A 368 -14.89 -18.37 15.00
CA GLU A 368 -16.36 -18.55 14.92
C GLU A 368 -17.09 -17.61 15.90
N GLU A 369 -16.51 -17.39 17.08
CA GLU A 369 -17.02 -16.41 18.03
C GLU A 369 -16.75 -15.00 17.52
N ILE A 370 -17.77 -14.15 17.62
CA ILE A 370 -17.61 -12.73 17.29
C ILE A 370 -16.89 -12.09 18.46
N VAL A 371 -15.66 -11.64 18.22
CA VAL A 371 -14.82 -10.92 19.18
C VAL A 371 -14.36 -9.63 18.51
N ASP A 372 -14.43 -8.52 19.24
CA ASP A 372 -13.98 -7.22 18.73
C ASP A 372 -12.46 -7.21 18.56
N MET A 373 -11.96 -6.55 17.52
CA MET A 373 -10.51 -6.36 17.34
C MET A 373 -9.96 -5.19 18.16
N GLU A 374 -10.82 -4.51 18.94
CA GLU A 374 -10.50 -3.45 19.89
C GLU A 374 -9.67 -2.33 19.26
N GLY A 375 -9.94 -2.01 17.99
CA GLY A 375 -9.25 -0.98 17.24
C GLY A 375 -7.92 -1.39 16.62
N VAL A 376 -7.44 -2.63 16.84
CA VAL A 376 -6.30 -3.18 16.11
C VAL A 376 -6.77 -3.57 14.71
N HIS A 377 -6.06 -3.13 13.68
CA HIS A 377 -6.42 -3.37 12.29
C HIS A 377 -5.43 -4.28 11.55
N LEU A 378 -4.17 -4.32 12.01
CA LEU A 378 -3.13 -5.10 11.37
C LEU A 378 -3.39 -6.60 11.47
N VAL A 379 -3.41 -7.28 10.34
CA VAL A 379 -3.61 -8.72 10.25
C VAL A 379 -2.54 -9.30 9.34
N THR A 380 -1.93 -10.42 9.73
CA THR A 380 -0.98 -11.12 8.85
C THR A 380 -1.70 -11.58 7.58
N TYR A 381 -1.11 -11.30 6.42
CA TYR A 381 -1.73 -11.67 5.16
C TYR A 381 -1.94 -13.20 5.11
N PRO A 382 -3.11 -13.72 4.67
CA PRO A 382 -3.52 -15.10 4.93
C PRO A 382 -2.79 -16.15 4.08
N MET A 383 -1.49 -16.29 4.31
CA MET A 383 -0.61 -17.27 3.68
C MET A 383 0.44 -17.78 4.66
N ARG A 384 0.93 -18.98 4.42
CA ARG A 384 2.01 -19.59 5.19
C ARG A 384 3.31 -19.54 4.38
N VAL A 385 4.39 -19.13 5.02
CA VAL A 385 5.74 -19.19 4.44
C VAL A 385 6.52 -20.28 5.19
N THR A 386 7.19 -21.17 4.47
CA THR A 386 8.07 -22.18 5.07
C THR A 386 9.47 -21.63 5.29
N GLN A 387 10.28 -22.34 6.08
CA GLN A 387 11.67 -21.96 6.33
C GLN A 387 12.51 -21.92 5.04
N GLU A 388 12.18 -22.74 4.06
CA GLU A 388 12.83 -22.78 2.74
C GLU A 388 12.34 -21.68 1.78
N GLY A 389 11.41 -20.83 2.18
CA GLY A 389 10.86 -19.76 1.34
C GLY A 389 9.69 -20.17 0.43
N TYR A 390 9.06 -21.32 0.68
CA TYR A 390 7.86 -21.71 -0.06
C TYR A 390 6.61 -21.05 0.50
N VAL A 391 5.77 -20.48 -0.38
CA VAL A 391 4.49 -19.88 -0.01
C VAL A 391 3.36 -20.90 -0.20
N ARG A 392 2.62 -21.16 0.88
CA ARG A 392 1.52 -22.13 0.99
C ARG A 392 0.23 -21.44 1.44
N ASP A 393 -0.89 -22.10 1.18
CA ASP A 393 -2.19 -21.68 1.70
C ASP A 393 -2.25 -22.02 3.21
N LEU A 394 -3.08 -21.32 3.98
CA LEU A 394 -3.28 -21.62 5.39
C LEU A 394 -3.99 -22.97 5.56
N SER A 395 -3.68 -23.70 6.63
CA SER A 395 -4.25 -25.03 6.89
C SER A 395 -5.77 -25.01 7.11
N ASN A 396 -6.31 -23.87 7.54
CA ASN A 396 -7.73 -23.67 7.85
C ASN A 396 -8.54 -23.04 6.70
N GLY A 397 -7.94 -22.72 5.54
CA GLY A 397 -8.69 -22.11 4.45
C GLY A 397 -7.90 -21.86 3.18
N VAL A 398 -8.50 -22.24 2.05
CA VAL A 398 -8.04 -21.89 0.69
C VAL A 398 -8.73 -20.59 0.21
N TYR A 399 -9.80 -20.18 0.88
CA TYR A 399 -10.65 -19.05 0.52
C TYR A 399 -10.57 -17.93 1.55
N PHE A 400 -10.80 -16.69 1.13
CA PHE A 400 -11.03 -15.60 2.08
C PHE A 400 -12.30 -15.86 2.88
N LEU A 401 -12.27 -15.49 4.16
CA LEU A 401 -13.40 -15.66 5.06
C LEU A 401 -14.65 -14.97 4.52
N ASP A 402 -15.80 -15.62 4.67
CA ASP A 402 -17.11 -15.16 4.21
C ASP A 402 -17.29 -15.11 2.68
N THR A 403 -16.30 -15.58 1.91
CA THR A 403 -16.31 -15.60 0.44
C THR A 403 -16.09 -17.01 -0.12
N ASN A 404 -16.25 -17.17 -1.44
CA ASN A 404 -15.74 -18.32 -2.19
C ASN A 404 -14.51 -17.95 -3.05
N SER A 405 -13.83 -16.87 -2.70
CA SER A 405 -12.68 -16.33 -3.41
C SER A 405 -11.38 -16.96 -2.94
N LEU A 406 -10.59 -17.52 -3.86
CA LEU A 406 -9.31 -18.15 -3.53
C LEU A 406 -8.30 -17.09 -3.08
N VAL A 407 -7.63 -17.31 -1.95
CA VAL A 407 -6.62 -16.37 -1.44
C VAL A 407 -5.45 -16.22 -2.41
N LYS A 408 -5.01 -17.32 -3.00
CA LYS A 408 -3.92 -17.34 -3.98
C LYS A 408 -4.32 -16.81 -5.37
N GLY A 409 -5.60 -16.45 -5.56
CA GLY A 409 -6.15 -16.12 -6.85
C GLY A 409 -6.23 -17.29 -7.82
N LYS A 410 -6.60 -16.97 -9.06
CA LYS A 410 -6.68 -17.91 -10.16
C LYS A 410 -6.41 -17.18 -11.47
N ARG A 411 -5.41 -17.66 -12.22
CA ARG A 411 -5.15 -17.17 -13.57
C ARG A 411 -6.39 -17.29 -14.45
N SER A 412 -6.71 -16.20 -15.12
CA SER A 412 -7.86 -16.06 -16.00
C SER A 412 -7.51 -16.09 -17.48
N THR A 413 -8.50 -15.90 -18.35
CA THR A 413 -8.26 -15.70 -19.79
C THR A 413 -7.97 -14.24 -20.16
N LEU A 414 -8.09 -13.32 -19.20
CA LEU A 414 -7.86 -11.90 -19.42
C LEU A 414 -6.42 -11.65 -19.88
N PRO A 415 -6.23 -10.76 -20.88
CA PRO A 415 -4.92 -10.28 -21.26
C PRO A 415 -4.18 -9.69 -20.05
N PRO A 416 -2.92 -10.11 -19.76
CA PRO A 416 -2.20 -9.64 -18.58
C PRO A 416 -2.05 -8.12 -18.49
N ASN A 417 -2.00 -7.40 -19.61
CA ASN A 417 -1.90 -5.94 -19.61
C ASN A 417 -3.09 -5.24 -18.95
N LEU A 418 -4.23 -5.91 -18.77
CA LEU A 418 -5.39 -5.36 -18.05
C LEU A 418 -5.27 -5.51 -16.52
N THR A 419 -4.59 -6.56 -16.06
CA THR A 419 -4.55 -7.02 -14.67
C THR A 419 -3.15 -6.94 -14.02
N THR A 420 -2.14 -6.44 -14.74
CA THR A 420 -0.73 -6.35 -14.29
C THR A 420 -0.24 -4.97 -13.95
#